data_AF-A0A932BHF7-F1
#
_entry.id   AF-A0A932BHF7-F1
#
_cell.length_a   1.000
_cell.length_b   1.000
_cell.length_c   1.000
_cell.angle_alpha   90.00
_cell.angle_beta   90.00
_cell.angle_gamma   90.00
#
_symmetry.space_group_name_H-M   'P 1'
#
loop_
_entity.id
_entity.type
_entity.pdbx_description
1 polymer ?
#
loop_
_entity_poly.entity_id
_entity_poly.type
_entity_poly.pdbx_seq_one_letter_code
_entity_poly.pdbx_strand_id
1 'polypeptide(L)'
;MKSIIASLAVTVVALAGFSVAAAADLKDRIKVEVQQVGLHPGMDPGMYVCASGHFHIKGTVQNLTSGALVGPIKVSGEAFDADGKRLGSATASTKRPFLGPNEKAEINLEFLTITGPTIQQVKKYDLGVVEAGRKP
;
A
#
# COMPACT_ATOMS: atom_id res chain seq x y z
N MET A 1 -73.36 9.30 29.92
CA MET A 1 -72.75 8.28 29.04
C MET A 1 -72.29 8.95 27.76
N LYS A 2 -70.98 8.90 27.48
CA LYS A 2 -70.34 8.81 26.14
C LYS A 2 -68.84 9.08 26.33
N SER A 3 -68.11 7.98 26.46
CA SER A 3 -66.65 7.93 26.50
C SER A 3 -66.09 8.25 25.12
N ILE A 4 -65.07 9.10 25.04
CA ILE A 4 -64.26 9.25 23.83
C ILE A 4 -62.84 8.82 24.22
N ILE A 5 -62.47 7.67 23.69
CA ILE A 5 -61.19 7.00 23.90
C ILE A 5 -60.17 7.73 23.01
N ALA A 6 -59.20 8.42 23.61
CA ALA A 6 -58.11 9.06 22.88
C ALA A 6 -57.02 8.01 22.60
N SER A 7 -56.93 7.59 21.34
CA SER A 7 -55.96 6.61 20.85
C SER A 7 -54.54 7.18 20.87
N LEU A 8 -53.63 6.45 21.53
CA LEU A 8 -52.20 6.75 21.60
C LEU A 8 -51.53 6.36 20.27
N ALA A 9 -51.13 7.34 19.44
CA ALA A 9 -50.33 7.09 18.25
C ALA A 9 -48.84 7.10 18.64
N VAL A 10 -48.22 5.91 18.70
CA VAL A 10 -46.77 5.77 18.84
C VAL A 10 -46.14 5.94 17.46
N THR A 11 -45.52 7.09 17.22
CA THR A 11 -44.73 7.34 16.02
C THR A 11 -43.38 6.64 16.16
N VAL A 12 -43.21 5.48 15.49
CA VAL A 12 -41.90 4.86 15.31
C VAL A 12 -41.12 5.67 14.29
N VAL A 13 -40.19 6.50 14.76
CA VAL A 13 -39.17 7.10 13.89
C VAL A 13 -38.16 6.00 13.60
N ALA A 14 -38.30 5.34 12.46
CA ALA A 14 -37.26 4.50 11.90
C ALA A 14 -36.08 5.42 11.54
N LEU A 15 -35.05 5.48 12.39
CA LEU A 15 -33.74 5.96 11.97
C LEU A 15 -33.24 4.97 10.92
N ALA A 16 -33.44 5.32 9.65
CA ALA A 16 -32.73 4.71 8.54
C ALA A 16 -31.24 4.90 8.82
N GLY A 17 -30.60 3.83 9.28
CA GLY A 17 -29.16 3.73 9.42
C GLY A 17 -28.53 3.86 8.05
N PHE A 18 -28.23 5.09 7.63
CA PHE A 18 -27.25 5.34 6.59
C PHE A 18 -25.89 4.98 7.18
N SER A 19 -25.53 3.70 7.08
CA SER A 19 -24.13 3.29 7.16
C SER A 19 -23.43 3.87 5.94
N VAL A 20 -23.03 5.13 6.04
CA VAL A 20 -21.97 5.71 5.21
C VAL A 20 -20.69 4.98 5.60
N ALA A 21 -20.47 3.82 5.00
CA ALA A 21 -19.13 3.25 4.93
C ALA A 21 -18.26 4.32 4.27
N ALA A 22 -17.41 4.98 5.07
CA ALA A 22 -16.43 5.91 4.54
C ALA A 22 -15.70 5.21 3.40
N ALA A 23 -15.64 5.84 2.22
CA ALA A 23 -14.90 5.29 1.10
C ALA A 23 -13.42 5.18 1.53
N ALA A 24 -12.98 3.96 1.84
CA ALA A 24 -11.58 3.70 2.16
C ALA A 24 -10.70 4.21 1.01
N ASP A 25 -9.56 4.84 1.34
CA ASP A 25 -8.61 5.27 0.33
C ASP A 25 -8.17 4.02 -0.47
N LEU A 26 -8.08 4.14 -1.79
CA LEU A 26 -7.68 3.03 -2.65
C LEU A 26 -6.29 2.49 -2.27
N LYS A 27 -5.43 3.32 -1.69
CA LYS A 27 -4.11 2.92 -1.18
C LYS A 27 -4.21 1.85 -0.10
N ASP A 28 -5.23 1.92 0.77
CA ASP A 28 -5.48 0.93 1.83
C ASP A 28 -5.96 -0.42 1.28
N ARG A 29 -6.33 -0.46 -0.01
CA ARG A 29 -6.72 -1.66 -0.74
C ARG A 29 -5.63 -2.20 -1.65
N ILE A 30 -4.40 -1.69 -1.51
CA ILE A 30 -3.23 -2.22 -2.18
C ILE A 30 -2.33 -2.92 -1.16
N LYS A 31 -2.07 -4.20 -1.38
CA LYS A 31 -1.09 -4.96 -0.58
C LYS A 31 0.29 -4.83 -1.21
N VAL A 32 1.31 -4.53 -0.40
CA VAL A 32 2.72 -4.54 -0.82
C VAL A 32 3.42 -5.73 -0.18
N GLU A 33 4.21 -6.47 -0.96
CA GLU A 33 5.01 -7.61 -0.48
C GLU A 33 6.42 -7.52 -1.07
N VAL A 34 7.45 -7.71 -0.25
CA VAL A 34 8.83 -7.89 -0.73
C VAL A 34 8.99 -9.30 -1.28
N GLN A 35 9.72 -9.45 -2.40
CA GLN A 35 9.95 -10.76 -2.99
C GLN A 35 10.72 -11.65 -2.01
N GLN A 36 10.26 -12.89 -1.83
CA GLN A 36 10.86 -13.84 -0.87
C GLN A 36 12.06 -14.59 -1.44
N VAL A 37 12.47 -14.29 -2.67
CA VAL A 37 13.66 -14.88 -3.30
C VAL A 37 14.86 -14.01 -2.97
N GLY A 38 15.93 -14.62 -2.48
CA GLY A 38 17.23 -13.96 -2.34
C GLY A 38 17.80 -13.62 -3.71
N LEU A 39 18.05 -12.35 -3.98
CA LEU A 39 18.58 -11.86 -5.25
C LEU A 39 20.09 -11.59 -5.18
N HIS A 40 20.67 -11.53 -3.98
CA HIS A 40 22.09 -11.35 -3.74
C HIS A 40 22.50 -12.10 -2.46
N PRO A 41 23.60 -12.88 -2.47
CA PRO A 41 24.11 -13.54 -1.26
C PRO A 41 24.38 -12.55 -0.11
N GLY A 42 23.99 -12.93 1.11
CA GLY A 42 24.23 -12.11 2.30
C GLY A 42 23.29 -10.91 2.47
N MET A 43 22.24 -10.81 1.64
CA MET A 43 21.18 -9.79 1.77
C MET A 43 19.83 -10.44 2.05
N ASP A 44 18.92 -9.68 2.64
CA ASP A 44 17.55 -10.14 2.88
C ASP A 44 16.82 -10.43 1.56
N PRO A 45 15.81 -11.32 1.58
CA PRO A 45 15.00 -11.60 0.41
C PRO A 45 14.46 -10.34 -0.27
N GLY A 46 14.49 -10.34 -1.61
CA GLY A 46 14.03 -9.22 -2.42
C GLY A 46 15.00 -8.03 -2.47
N MET A 47 16.07 -8.02 -1.67
CA MET A 47 17.11 -7.00 -1.75
C MET A 47 18.25 -7.42 -2.68
N TYR A 48 18.82 -6.44 -3.37
CA TYR A 48 20.00 -6.65 -4.21
C TYR A 48 20.73 -5.33 -4.49
N VAL A 49 21.92 -5.47 -5.07
CA VAL A 49 22.72 -4.36 -5.59
C VAL A 49 22.75 -4.47 -7.11
N CYS A 50 22.40 -3.39 -7.81
CA CYS A 50 22.44 -3.37 -9.28
C CYS A 50 23.87 -3.19 -9.82
N ALA A 51 24.04 -3.30 -11.14
CA ALA A 51 25.35 -3.14 -11.79
C ALA A 51 25.99 -1.76 -11.56
N SER A 52 25.17 -0.73 -11.31
CA SER A 52 25.62 0.62 -10.98
C SER A 52 25.95 0.81 -9.49
N GLY A 53 25.79 -0.22 -8.66
CA GLY A 53 26.13 -0.17 -7.24
C GLY A 53 25.06 0.44 -6.33
N HIS A 54 23.83 0.64 -6.81
CA HIS A 54 22.72 1.10 -5.98
C HIS A 54 22.06 -0.06 -5.23
N PHE A 55 21.58 0.22 -4.03
CA PHE A 55 20.70 -0.69 -3.28
C PHE A 55 19.29 -0.69 -3.86
N HIS A 56 18.71 -1.88 -4.00
CA HIS A 56 17.35 -2.06 -4.48
C HIS A 56 16.53 -2.95 -3.55
N ILE A 57 15.22 -2.68 -3.50
CA ILE A 57 14.21 -3.57 -2.94
C ILE A 57 13.20 -3.93 -4.04
N LYS A 58 13.13 -5.22 -4.37
CA LYS A 58 12.17 -5.79 -5.32
C LYS A 58 10.95 -6.32 -4.58
N GLY A 59 9.77 -5.99 -5.08
CA GLY A 59 8.52 -6.40 -4.48
C GLY A 59 7.40 -6.58 -5.49
N THR A 60 6.21 -6.82 -4.97
CA THR A 60 4.97 -6.84 -5.72
C THR A 60 3.92 -6.01 -5.01
N VAL A 61 3.05 -5.38 -5.78
CA VAL A 61 1.79 -4.80 -5.30
C VAL A 61 0.62 -5.64 -5.79
N GLN A 62 -0.42 -5.78 -4.99
CA GLN A 62 -1.65 -6.49 -5.34
C GLN A 62 -2.88 -5.61 -5.13
N ASN A 63 -3.76 -5.55 -6.12
CA ASN A 63 -5.05 -4.88 -5.98
C ASN A 63 -6.04 -5.77 -5.23
N LEU A 64 -6.47 -5.37 -4.03
CA LEU A 64 -7.46 -6.09 -3.21
C LEU A 64 -8.88 -5.55 -3.35
N THR A 65 -9.13 -4.62 -4.27
CA THR A 65 -10.49 -4.15 -4.55
C THR A 65 -11.30 -5.25 -5.25
N SER A 66 -12.59 -5.32 -4.97
CA SER A 66 -13.49 -6.37 -5.48
C SER A 66 -13.97 -6.16 -6.92
N GLY A 67 -13.67 -5.03 -7.57
CA GLY A 67 -14.19 -4.74 -8.91
C GLY A 67 -13.64 -3.50 -9.60
N ALA A 68 -12.66 -2.80 -9.01
CA ALA A 68 -12.08 -1.61 -9.63
C ALA A 68 -10.74 -1.93 -10.28
N LEU A 69 -10.52 -1.36 -11.46
CA LEU A 69 -9.17 -1.22 -12.01
C LEU A 69 -8.45 -0.12 -11.24
N VAL A 70 -7.30 -0.45 -10.65
CA VAL A 70 -6.50 0.48 -9.85
C VAL A 70 -5.13 0.65 -10.49
N GLY A 71 -4.73 1.90 -10.71
CA GLY A 71 -3.40 2.27 -11.13
C GLY A 71 -3.31 3.63 -11.84
N PRO A 72 -2.09 4.09 -12.14
CA PRO A 72 -0.83 3.48 -11.73
C PRO A 72 -0.66 3.50 -10.20
N ILE A 73 0.03 2.51 -9.65
CA ILE A 73 0.30 2.41 -8.21
C ILE A 73 1.73 2.88 -7.96
N LYS A 74 1.91 3.84 -7.05
CA LYS A 74 3.21 4.34 -6.62
C LYS A 74 3.48 3.91 -5.18
N VAL A 75 4.65 3.33 -4.97
CA VAL A 75 5.16 2.90 -3.66
C VAL A 75 6.37 3.74 -3.30
N SER A 76 6.41 4.23 -2.07
CA SER A 76 7.62 4.79 -1.45
C SER A 76 8.30 3.75 -0.58
N GLY A 77 9.61 3.87 -0.46
CA GLY A 77 10.39 3.13 0.52
C GLY A 77 11.36 4.05 1.24
N GLU A 78 11.57 3.75 2.51
CA GLU A 78 12.63 4.33 3.32
C GLU A 78 13.51 3.21 3.87
N ALA A 79 14.81 3.45 3.95
CA ALA A 79 15.77 2.50 4.50
C ALA A 79 16.56 3.17 5.64
N PHE A 80 16.78 2.41 6.70
CA PHE A 80 17.31 2.90 7.97
C PHE A 80 18.47 2.04 8.46
N ASP A 81 19.35 2.64 9.25
CA ASP A 81 20.36 1.91 10.01
C ASP A 81 19.80 1.24 11.28
N ALA A 82 20.68 0.63 12.07
CA ALA A 82 20.32 -0.07 13.30
C ALA A 82 19.61 0.86 14.31
N ASP A 83 20.09 2.11 14.40
CA ASP A 83 19.64 3.15 15.33
C ASP A 83 18.35 3.83 14.86
N GLY A 84 17.87 3.51 13.65
CA GLY A 84 16.66 4.08 13.06
C GLY A 84 16.88 5.39 12.32
N LYS A 85 18.13 5.79 12.06
CA LYS A 85 18.42 6.94 11.21
C LYS A 85 18.20 6.56 9.75
N ARG A 86 17.47 7.42 9.02
CA ARG A 86 17.19 7.23 7.59
C ARG A 86 18.47 7.39 6.77
N LEU A 87 18.79 6.36 5.99
CA LEU A 87 19.95 6.31 5.08
C LEU A 87 19.56 6.72 3.65
N GLY A 88 18.31 6.51 3.27
CA GLY A 88 17.81 6.89 1.95
C GLY A 88 16.32 6.63 1.78
N SER A 89 15.79 7.14 0.68
CA SER A 89 14.43 6.89 0.23
C SER A 89 14.38 6.65 -1.26
N ALA A 90 13.34 5.96 -1.71
CA ALA A 90 13.10 5.64 -3.10
C ALA A 90 11.60 5.63 -3.39
N THR A 91 11.23 5.78 -4.66
CA THR A 91 9.86 5.52 -5.11
C THR A 91 9.88 4.67 -6.37
N ALA A 92 8.86 3.81 -6.52
CA ALA A 92 8.65 3.04 -7.73
C ALA A 92 7.17 3.07 -8.11
N SER A 93 6.87 3.14 -9.40
CA SER A 93 5.52 2.98 -9.93
C SER A 93 5.39 1.66 -10.68
N THR A 94 4.20 1.08 -10.67
CA THR A 94 3.90 -0.07 -11.52
C THR A 94 4.10 0.28 -13.00
N LYS A 95 4.78 -0.60 -13.74
CA LYS A 95 4.92 -0.44 -15.21
C LYS A 95 3.58 -0.59 -15.93
N ARG A 96 2.69 -1.43 -15.39
CA ARG A 96 1.32 -1.58 -15.90
C ARG A 96 0.48 -0.39 -15.43
N PRO A 97 -0.32 0.21 -16.31
CA PRO A 97 -1.11 1.40 -15.97
C PRO A 97 -2.26 1.08 -15.00
N PHE A 98 -2.83 -0.14 -15.08
CA PHE A 98 -3.91 -0.58 -14.20
C PHE A 98 -3.76 -2.05 -13.85
N LEU A 99 -4.24 -2.42 -12.66
CA LEU A 99 -4.36 -3.78 -12.17
C LEU A 99 -5.83 -4.13 -11.94
N GLY A 100 -6.24 -5.29 -12.46
CA GLY A 100 -7.53 -5.90 -12.12
C GLY A 100 -7.62 -6.38 -10.67
N PRO A 101 -8.84 -6.71 -10.18
CA PRO A 101 -9.02 -7.37 -8.88
C PRO A 101 -8.08 -8.56 -8.71
N ASN A 102 -7.38 -8.60 -7.58
CA ASN A 102 -6.37 -9.59 -7.20
C ASN A 102 -5.11 -9.68 -8.08
N GLU A 103 -5.00 -8.89 -9.15
CA GLU A 103 -3.80 -8.88 -9.98
C GLU A 103 -2.60 -8.29 -9.24
N LYS A 104 -1.41 -8.85 -9.54
CA LYS A 104 -0.13 -8.41 -8.99
C LYS A 104 0.77 -7.75 -10.03
N ALA A 105 1.46 -6.68 -9.68
CA ALA A 105 2.53 -6.13 -10.50
C ALA A 105 3.82 -5.96 -9.72
N GLU A 106 4.95 -6.12 -10.40
CA GLU A 106 6.26 -5.88 -9.80
C GLU A 106 6.48 -4.40 -9.54
N ILE A 107 7.20 -4.13 -8.45
CA ILE A 107 7.83 -2.85 -8.14
C ILE A 107 9.31 -3.09 -7.88
N ASN A 108 10.14 -2.10 -8.18
CA ASN A 108 11.57 -2.16 -7.96
C ASN A 108 12.04 -0.79 -7.48
N LEU A 109 12.21 -0.64 -6.17
CA LEU A 109 12.67 0.60 -5.56
C LEU A 109 14.19 0.68 -5.69
N GLU A 110 14.69 1.75 -6.30
CA GLU A 110 16.11 2.04 -6.45
C GLU A 110 16.52 3.19 -5.52
N PHE A 111 17.39 2.90 -4.56
CA PHE A 111 17.87 3.86 -3.58
C PHE A 111 19.19 4.47 -4.06
N LEU A 112 19.10 5.54 -4.85
CA LEU A 112 20.25 6.20 -5.47
C LEU A 112 21.29 6.73 -4.47
N THR A 113 20.88 7.03 -3.23
CA THR A 113 21.77 7.53 -2.17
C THR A 113 22.44 6.43 -1.35
N ILE A 114 21.99 5.17 -1.50
CA ILE A 114 22.51 4.03 -0.75
C ILE A 114 23.43 3.23 -1.68
N THR A 115 24.71 3.55 -1.59
CA THR A 115 25.77 2.97 -2.42
C THR A 115 26.98 2.59 -1.58
N GLY A 116 27.83 1.71 -2.13
CA GLY A 116 29.10 1.35 -1.51
C GLY A 116 28.97 0.90 -0.06
N PRO A 117 29.80 1.41 0.87
CA PRO A 117 29.76 1.01 2.27
C PRO A 117 28.43 1.27 2.98
N THR A 118 27.62 2.24 2.53
CA THR A 118 26.32 2.56 3.14
C THR A 118 25.32 1.41 2.99
N ILE A 119 25.48 0.55 1.98
CA ILE A 119 24.61 -0.62 1.78
C ILE A 119 24.66 -1.54 3.01
N GLN A 120 25.84 -1.73 3.61
CA GLN A 120 26.03 -2.60 4.78
C GLN A 120 25.41 -2.02 6.07
N GLN A 121 25.08 -0.73 6.06
CA GLN A 121 24.48 -0.04 7.18
C GLN A 121 22.95 -0.19 7.19
N VAL A 122 22.32 -0.59 6.07
CA VAL A 122 20.87 -0.82 6.02
C VAL A 122 20.52 -2.01 6.91
N LYS A 123 19.63 -1.79 7.88
CA LYS A 123 19.13 -2.83 8.81
C LYS A 123 17.61 -2.93 8.84
N LYS A 124 16.91 -1.87 8.44
CA LYS A 124 15.45 -1.81 8.44
C LYS A 124 14.98 -1.06 7.20
N TYR A 125 13.75 -1.33 6.78
CA TYR A 125 13.09 -0.61 5.72
C TYR A 125 11.58 -0.54 5.97
N ASP A 126 10.96 0.50 5.46
CA ASP A 126 9.51 0.67 5.44
C ASP A 126 9.06 0.90 4.00
N LEU A 127 7.98 0.23 3.59
CA LEU A 127 7.35 0.41 2.28
C LEU A 127 5.90 0.86 2.46
N GLY A 128 5.46 1.79 1.63
CA GLY A 128 4.11 2.34 1.70
C GLY A 128 3.56 2.72 0.33
N VAL A 129 2.25 2.53 0.14
CA VAL A 129 1.56 2.97 -1.08
C VAL A 129 1.23 4.45 -0.94
N VAL A 130 1.81 5.29 -1.79
CA VAL A 130 1.63 6.75 -1.73
C VAL A 130 0.64 7.26 -2.78
N GLU A 131 0.39 6.47 -3.82
CA GLU A 131 -0.57 6.80 -4.88
C GLU A 131 -1.23 5.52 -5.42
N ALA A 132 -2.55 5.57 -5.59
CA ALA A 132 -3.32 4.54 -6.25
C ALA A 132 -4.48 5.20 -7.00
N GLY A 133 -4.34 5.34 -8.32
CA GLY A 133 -5.36 5.94 -9.17
C GLY A 133 -6.55 5.00 -9.37
N ARG A 134 -7.77 5.53 -9.45
CA ARG A 134 -8.89 4.79 -10.05
C ARG A 134 -8.83 5.00 -11.56
N LYS A 135 -9.12 3.97 -12.35
CA LYS A 135 -9.43 4.22 -13.76
C LYS A 135 -10.65 5.16 -13.84
N PRO A 136 -10.57 6.26 -14.61
CA PRO A 136 -11.72 7.11 -14.90
C PRO A 136 -12.89 6.33 -15.52
#